data_AF-A0A348VC91-F1
#
_entry.id   AF-A0A348VC91-F1
#
_cell.length_a   1.000
_cell.length_b   1.000
_cell.length_c   1.000
_cell.angle_alpha   90.00
_cell.angle_beta   90.00
_cell.angle_gamma   90.00
#
_symmetry.space_group_name_H-M   'P 1'
#
loop_
_entity.id
_entity.type
_entity.pdbx_description
1 polymer ?
#
loop_
_entity_poly.entity_id
_entity_poly.type
_entity_poly.pdbx_seq_one_letter_code
_entity_poly.pdbx_strand_id
1 'polypeptide(L)'
;MAHAGLTIFFRKMDVSAWLSYKDYVRHISYGLIRANLPLLYTEGFQERILLQTPSALPLGVSSLGEPFFIPMKESLKVRAEELKPFFSSHEMPVLVLSYKLDPYLSVFQTPKGVLKLQLEKQGLKKVLDEQQLKPWEATKVGIEIISSGQTIDLKALAD
;
A
#
# COMPACT_ATOMS: atom_id res chain seq x y z
N MET A 1 4.12 16.10 14.11
CA MET A 1 3.56 14.91 13.41
C MET A 1 2.70 15.42 12.26
N ALA A 2 2.73 14.81 11.08
CA ALA A 2 1.87 15.24 9.97
C ALA A 2 0.40 15.06 10.35
N HIS A 3 -0.39 16.13 10.27
CA HIS A 3 -1.83 16.11 10.57
C HIS A 3 -2.69 15.77 9.34
N ALA A 4 -2.08 15.70 8.16
CA ALA A 4 -2.71 15.35 6.91
C ALA A 4 -1.77 14.53 6.03
N GLY A 5 -2.34 13.70 5.16
CA GLY A 5 -1.58 12.96 4.17
C GLY A 5 -2.49 12.09 3.32
N LEU A 6 -1.93 11.60 2.23
CA LEU A 6 -2.61 10.81 1.22
C LEU A 6 -2.25 9.34 1.41
N THR A 7 -3.24 8.46 1.54
CA THR A 7 -2.99 7.03 1.40
C THR A 7 -3.33 6.61 -0.03
N ILE A 8 -2.38 5.95 -0.68
CA ILE A 8 -2.60 5.29 -1.97
C ILE A 8 -2.41 3.80 -1.77
N PHE A 9 -3.35 2.97 -2.21
CA PHE A 9 -3.11 1.55 -2.39
C PHE A 9 -2.58 1.37 -3.79
N PHE A 10 -1.65 0.45 -4.00
CA PHE A 10 -1.21 0.12 -5.35
C PHE A 10 -0.97 -1.38 -5.46
N ARG A 11 -1.10 -1.88 -6.68
CA ARG A 11 -0.70 -3.24 -7.07
C ARG A 11 0.17 -3.15 -8.31
N LYS A 12 1.11 -4.08 -8.42
CA LYS A 12 1.97 -4.18 -9.59
C LYS A 12 1.29 -5.07 -10.63
N MET A 13 1.21 -4.58 -11.86
CA MET A 13 0.62 -5.27 -13.02
C MET A 13 1.64 -5.41 -14.14
N ASP A 14 1.51 -6.45 -14.96
CA ASP A 14 2.33 -6.69 -16.16
C ASP A 14 3.84 -6.54 -15.90
N VAL A 15 4.53 -5.74 -16.71
CA VAL A 15 5.97 -5.52 -16.64
C VAL A 15 6.38 -4.85 -15.31
N SER A 16 5.48 -4.08 -14.68
CA SER A 16 5.76 -3.44 -13.39
C SER A 16 5.87 -4.45 -12.23
N ALA A 17 5.35 -5.68 -12.39
CA ALA A 17 5.49 -6.75 -11.41
C ALA A 17 6.95 -7.10 -11.11
N TRP A 18 7.85 -6.88 -12.09
CA TRP A 18 9.27 -7.17 -11.99
C TRP A 18 10.09 -6.05 -11.34
N LEU A 19 9.48 -4.88 -11.11
CA LEU A 19 10.17 -3.77 -10.47
C LEU A 19 10.43 -4.07 -9.00
N SER A 20 11.66 -3.78 -8.56
CA SER A 20 12.00 -3.86 -7.14
C SER A 20 11.17 -2.85 -6.35
N TYR A 21 11.00 -3.12 -5.07
CA TYR A 21 10.34 -2.18 -4.16
C TYR A 21 11.01 -0.80 -4.15
N LYS A 22 12.35 -0.76 -4.16
CA LYS A 22 13.11 0.51 -4.15
C LYS A 22 12.87 1.34 -5.42
N ASP A 23 12.78 0.68 -6.56
CA ASP A 23 12.53 1.37 -7.84
C ASP A 23 11.12 1.95 -7.88
N TYR A 24 10.15 1.23 -7.31
CA TYR A 24 8.78 1.72 -7.17
C TYR A 24 8.69 2.96 -6.28
N VAL A 25 9.29 2.91 -5.08
CA VAL A 25 9.36 4.06 -4.17
C VAL A 25 9.99 5.26 -4.87
N ARG A 26 11.08 5.06 -5.61
CA ARG A 26 11.76 6.12 -6.37
C ARG A 26 10.85 6.69 -7.48
N HIS A 27 10.16 5.84 -8.22
CA HIS A 27 9.27 6.27 -9.30
C HIS A 27 8.09 7.10 -8.78
N ILE A 28 7.42 6.63 -7.72
CA ILE A 28 6.40 7.41 -7.01
C ILE A 28 6.97 8.75 -6.57
N SER A 29 8.15 8.75 -5.95
CA SER A 29 8.77 9.97 -5.44
C SER A 29 8.93 11.03 -6.52
N TYR A 30 9.43 10.63 -7.71
CA TYR A 30 9.54 11.55 -8.85
C TYR A 30 8.18 12.05 -9.34
N GLY A 31 7.17 11.17 -9.40
CA GLY A 31 5.81 11.56 -9.77
C GLY A 31 5.23 12.61 -8.81
N LEU A 32 5.36 12.39 -7.50
CA LEU A 32 4.85 13.30 -6.47
C LEU A 32 5.54 14.67 -6.51
N ILE A 33 6.86 14.71 -6.74
CA ILE A 33 7.60 15.98 -6.92
C ILE A 33 7.09 16.73 -8.15
N ARG A 34 6.94 16.04 -9.28
CA ARG A 34 6.48 16.65 -10.53
C ARG A 34 5.03 17.13 -10.46
N ALA A 35 4.21 16.48 -9.65
CA ALA A 35 2.84 16.90 -9.36
C ALA A 35 2.77 18.16 -8.48
N ASN A 36 3.91 18.68 -8.01
CA ASN A 36 4.01 19.87 -7.17
C ASN A 36 3.13 19.80 -5.90
N LEU A 37 3.03 18.60 -5.33
CA LEU A 37 2.27 18.39 -4.10
C LEU A 37 3.01 19.00 -2.90
N PRO A 38 2.28 19.48 -1.87
CA PRO A 38 2.88 20.01 -0.65
C PRO A 38 3.41 18.88 0.25
N LEU A 39 4.47 18.21 -0.20
CA LEU A 39 5.09 17.06 0.45
C LEU A 39 5.94 17.46 1.65
N LEU A 40 6.07 16.54 2.60
CA LEU A 40 7.06 16.62 3.67
C LEU A 40 8.40 16.04 3.24
N TYR A 41 9.49 16.60 3.77
CA TYR A 41 10.85 16.19 3.47
C TYR A 41 11.61 15.90 4.76
N THR A 42 12.60 15.01 4.69
CA THR A 42 13.54 14.76 5.78
C THR A 42 14.44 15.97 6.00
N GLU A 43 14.72 16.29 7.26
CA GLU A 43 15.68 17.34 7.62
C GLU A 43 17.12 16.80 7.47
N GLY A 44 17.93 17.39 6.58
CA GLY A 44 19.33 16.98 6.35
C GLY A 44 19.93 17.51 5.04
N PHE A 45 21.22 17.21 4.80
CA PHE A 45 21.98 17.71 3.63
C PHE A 45 21.43 17.27 2.26
N GLN A 46 20.62 16.22 2.22
CA GLN A 46 19.91 15.78 1.02
C GLN A 46 18.45 15.53 1.37
N GLU A 47 17.60 16.51 1.12
CA GLU A 47 16.16 16.42 1.36
C GLU A 47 15.57 15.26 0.55
N ARG A 48 14.88 14.36 1.24
CA ARG A 48 14.13 13.27 0.63
C ARG A 48 12.68 13.38 1.06
N ILE A 49 11.77 13.11 0.12
CA ILE A 49 10.35 13.02 0.44
C ILE A 49 10.17 12.00 1.57
N LEU A 50 9.47 12.41 2.62
CA LEU A 50 9.01 11.48 3.64
C LEU A 50 7.93 10.61 3.01
N LEU A 51 8.23 9.33 2.82
CA LEU A 51 7.27 8.31 2.39
C LEU A 51 7.16 7.27 3.50
N GLN A 52 5.93 6.96 3.92
CA GLN A 52 5.66 5.87 4.84
C GLN A 52 5.19 4.68 4.03
N THR A 53 6.07 3.71 3.92
CA THR A 53 5.91 2.59 3.01
C THR A 53 5.61 1.33 3.82
N PRO A 54 4.71 0.45 3.37
CA PRO A 54 4.32 -0.74 4.12
C PRO A 54 5.49 -1.73 4.22
N SER A 55 5.40 -2.66 5.18
CA SER A 55 6.40 -3.72 5.29
C SER A 55 6.45 -4.59 4.04
N ALA A 56 7.66 -4.92 3.58
CA ALA A 56 7.86 -5.75 2.41
C ALA A 56 7.20 -7.13 2.57
N LEU A 57 6.50 -7.59 1.53
CA LEU A 57 5.94 -8.93 1.49
C LEU A 57 7.04 -9.99 1.29
N PRO A 58 6.87 -11.21 1.85
CA PRO A 58 7.75 -12.33 1.55
C PRO A 58 7.74 -12.70 0.06
N LEU A 59 8.83 -13.34 -0.39
CA LEU A 59 8.91 -13.89 -1.73
C LEU A 59 7.79 -14.91 -1.99
N GLY A 60 7.18 -14.84 -3.17
CA GLY A 60 6.09 -15.73 -3.59
C GLY A 60 4.68 -15.27 -3.19
N VAL A 61 4.54 -14.15 -2.49
CA VAL A 61 3.23 -13.59 -2.10
C VAL A 61 2.84 -12.48 -3.07
N SER A 62 1.67 -12.59 -3.68
CA SER A 62 1.15 -11.54 -4.57
C SER A 62 0.72 -10.29 -3.79
N SER A 63 1.17 -9.13 -4.25
CA SER A 63 0.76 -7.83 -3.72
C SER A 63 -0.45 -7.32 -4.48
N LEU A 64 -1.63 -7.34 -3.84
CA LEU A 64 -2.89 -6.91 -4.46
C LEU A 64 -3.32 -5.48 -4.10
N GLY A 65 -2.52 -4.74 -3.33
CA GLY A 65 -2.91 -3.41 -2.84
C GLY A 65 -2.16 -3.05 -1.57
N GLU A 66 -0.93 -2.60 -1.71
CA GLU A 66 -0.10 -2.15 -0.59
C GLU A 66 -0.41 -0.68 -0.27
N PRO A 67 -0.77 -0.33 0.98
CA PRO A 67 -1.03 1.06 1.35
C PRO A 67 0.29 1.82 1.52
N PHE A 68 0.46 2.85 0.73
CA PHE A 68 1.49 3.87 0.86
C PHE A 68 0.88 5.10 1.47
N PHE A 69 1.44 5.57 2.57
CA PHE A 69 1.05 6.84 3.15
C PHE A 69 2.08 7.92 2.80
N ILE A 70 1.60 9.01 2.22
CA ILE A 70 2.37 10.17 1.82
C ILE A 70 2.01 11.30 2.79
N PRO A 71 2.85 11.57 3.80
CA PRO A 71 2.66 12.68 4.71
C PRO A 71 2.81 14.01 3.97
N MET A 72 1.90 14.94 4.24
CA MET A 72 1.83 16.23 3.54
C MET A 72 1.90 17.38 4.54
N LYS A 73 2.39 18.54 4.07
CA LYS A 73 2.46 19.79 4.85
C LYS A 73 1.06 20.33 5.14
N GLU A 74 0.15 20.17 4.19
CA GLU A 74 -1.24 20.63 4.27
C GLU A 74 -2.20 19.58 3.71
N SER A 75 -3.48 19.70 4.06
CA SER A 75 -4.52 18.78 3.60
C SER A 75 -4.87 19.03 2.14
N LEU A 76 -4.85 17.97 1.34
CA LEU A 76 -5.37 18.00 -0.03
C LEU A 76 -6.89 17.88 -0.02
N LYS A 77 -7.58 18.84 -0.63
CA LYS A 77 -9.01 18.72 -0.96
C LYS A 77 -9.17 18.05 -2.31
N VAL A 78 -8.78 16.78 -2.40
CA VAL A 78 -8.91 15.98 -3.64
C VAL A 78 -9.75 14.76 -3.34
N ARG A 79 -10.82 14.57 -4.12
CA ARG A 79 -11.68 13.39 -4.02
C ARG A 79 -11.14 12.26 -4.89
N ALA A 80 -11.42 11.01 -4.50
CA ALA A 80 -10.96 9.84 -5.26
C ALA A 80 -11.49 9.83 -6.70
N GLU A 81 -12.71 10.34 -6.93
CA GLU A 81 -13.32 10.43 -8.26
C GLU A 81 -12.57 11.39 -9.19
N GLU A 82 -11.99 12.46 -8.63
CA GLU A 82 -11.23 13.45 -9.40
C GLU A 82 -9.90 12.90 -9.90
N LEU A 83 -9.42 11.81 -9.30
CA LEU A 83 -8.17 11.16 -9.68
C LEU A 83 -8.38 10.08 -10.76
N LYS A 84 -9.59 9.56 -10.92
CA LYS A 84 -9.91 8.51 -11.91
C LYS A 84 -9.45 8.82 -13.34
N PRO A 85 -9.62 10.05 -13.89
CA PRO A 85 -9.22 10.35 -15.27
C PRO A 85 -7.72 10.28 -15.52
N PHE A 86 -6.90 10.35 -14.46
CA PHE A 86 -5.44 10.33 -14.55
C PHE A 86 -4.84 8.93 -14.54
N PHE A 87 -5.67 7.89 -14.36
CA PHE A 87 -5.26 6.51 -14.46
C PHE A 87 -5.80 5.91 -15.75
N SER A 88 -4.93 5.32 -16.57
CA SER A 88 -5.41 4.47 -17.66
C SER A 88 -6.02 3.19 -17.10
N SER A 89 -6.99 2.60 -17.80
CA SER A 89 -7.66 1.35 -17.37
C SER A 89 -6.68 0.19 -17.15
N HIS A 90 -5.53 0.21 -17.81
CA HIS A 90 -4.46 -0.79 -17.68
C HIS A 90 -3.50 -0.48 -16.51
N GLU A 91 -3.44 0.77 -16.05
CA GLU A 91 -2.62 1.21 -14.91
C GLU A 91 -3.39 1.20 -13.57
N MET A 92 -4.69 0.88 -13.58
CA MET A 92 -5.49 0.86 -12.36
C MET A 92 -5.31 -0.44 -11.59
N PRO A 93 -4.50 -0.35 -10.52
CA PRO A 93 -5.03 -0.80 -9.24
C PRO A 93 -4.62 0.17 -8.12
N VAL A 94 -4.80 1.48 -8.36
CA VAL A 94 -4.54 2.52 -7.35
C VAL A 94 -5.83 3.06 -6.75
N LEU A 95 -6.06 2.78 -5.46
CA LEU A 95 -7.15 3.38 -4.68
C LEU A 95 -6.58 4.52 -3.83
N VAL A 96 -7.19 5.70 -3.90
CA VAL A 96 -6.72 6.87 -3.16
C VAL A 96 -7.67 7.20 -2.02
N LEU A 97 -7.13 7.28 -0.80
CA LEU A 97 -7.81 7.74 0.40
C LEU A 97 -7.20 9.07 0.85
N SER A 98 -8.05 10.05 1.17
CA SER A 98 -7.68 11.42 1.52
C SER A 98 -7.15 11.60 2.96
N TYR A 99 -6.81 10.52 3.65
CA TYR A 99 -6.33 10.55 5.04
C TYR A 99 -5.35 9.41 5.32
N LYS A 100 -4.62 9.51 6.43
CA LYS A 100 -3.76 8.44 6.92
C LYS A 100 -4.59 7.21 7.23
N LEU A 101 -4.33 6.10 6.56
CA LEU A 101 -4.95 4.83 6.90
C LEU A 101 -4.75 4.51 8.38
N ASP A 102 -5.86 4.30 9.08
CA ASP A 102 -5.88 3.85 10.46
C ASP A 102 -5.16 2.49 10.60
N PRO A 103 -4.80 2.09 11.83
CA PRO A 103 -4.23 0.77 12.07
C PRO A 103 -5.08 -0.33 11.41
N TYR A 104 -4.43 -1.21 10.65
CA TYR A 104 -5.11 -2.19 9.83
C TYR A 104 -4.49 -3.58 9.92
N LEU A 105 -5.28 -4.60 9.60
CA LEU A 105 -4.84 -5.98 9.42
C LEU A 105 -4.74 -6.28 7.92
N SER A 106 -3.65 -6.91 7.51
CA SER A 106 -3.57 -7.51 6.17
C SER A 106 -4.31 -8.85 6.18
N VAL A 107 -5.21 -9.02 5.23
CA VAL A 107 -6.05 -10.21 5.10
C VAL A 107 -5.47 -11.10 4.01
N PHE A 108 -5.14 -12.33 4.36
CA PHE A 108 -4.58 -13.34 3.48
C PHE A 108 -5.51 -14.55 3.38
N GLN A 109 -5.69 -15.04 2.17
CA GLN A 109 -6.34 -16.31 1.92
C GLN A 109 -5.28 -17.41 1.81
N THR A 110 -5.48 -18.50 2.55
CA THR A 110 -4.62 -19.69 2.57
C THR A 110 -5.47 -20.96 2.45
N PRO A 111 -4.88 -22.14 2.19
CA PRO A 111 -5.61 -23.41 2.19
C PRO A 111 -6.27 -23.74 3.54
N LYS A 112 -5.73 -23.21 4.65
CA LYS A 112 -6.26 -23.42 6.01
C LYS A 112 -7.34 -22.40 6.40
N GLY A 113 -7.61 -21.42 5.54
CA GLY A 113 -8.58 -20.36 5.79
C GLY A 113 -7.99 -18.96 5.69
N VAL A 114 -8.69 -17.99 6.28
CA VAL A 114 -8.33 -16.57 6.22
C VAL A 114 -7.44 -16.19 7.41
N LEU A 115 -6.29 -15.59 7.13
CA LEU A 115 -5.38 -15.03 8.12
C LEU A 115 -5.46 -13.51 8.13
N LYS A 116 -5.60 -12.92 9.32
CA LYS A 116 -5.61 -11.47 9.53
C LYS A 116 -4.42 -11.09 10.38
N LEU A 117 -3.47 -10.34 9.81
CA LEU A 117 -2.15 -10.14 10.42
C LEU A 117 -1.74 -8.67 10.43
N GLN A 118 -1.20 -8.20 11.56
CA GLN A 118 -0.40 -6.98 11.61
C GLN A 118 0.98 -7.31 11.05
N LEU A 119 1.19 -7.12 9.75
CA LEU A 119 2.43 -7.51 9.06
C LEU A 119 3.69 -6.96 9.74
N GLU A 120 3.64 -5.72 10.23
CA GLU A 120 4.76 -5.04 10.89
C GLU A 120 5.17 -5.72 12.21
N LYS A 121 4.23 -6.37 12.91
CA LYS A 121 4.48 -6.97 14.24
C LYS A 121 4.68 -8.48 14.18
N GLN A 122 3.86 -9.16 13.39
CA GLN A 122 3.77 -10.61 13.40
C GLN A 122 4.63 -11.24 12.28
N GLY A 123 4.75 -10.56 11.14
CA GLY A 123 5.47 -11.06 9.96
C GLY A 123 4.79 -12.27 9.32
N LEU A 124 4.47 -12.19 8.02
CA LEU A 124 3.74 -13.28 7.34
C LEU A 124 4.53 -14.61 7.34
N LYS A 125 5.84 -14.58 7.03
CA LYS A 125 6.66 -15.80 6.95
C LYS A 125 6.62 -16.61 8.26
N LYS A 126 6.79 -15.92 9.40
CA LYS A 126 6.78 -16.54 10.72
C LYS A 126 5.47 -17.29 10.98
N VAL A 127 4.34 -16.64 10.68
CA VAL A 127 3.01 -17.21 10.87
C VAL A 127 2.75 -18.40 9.94
N LEU A 128 3.22 -18.34 8.70
CA LEU A 128 3.11 -19.46 7.77
C LEU A 128 3.95 -20.66 8.21
N ASP A 129 5.18 -20.42 8.69
CA ASP A 129 6.06 -21.47 9.21
C ASP A 129 5.42 -22.18 10.43
N GLU A 130 4.81 -21.42 11.35
CA GLU A 130 4.05 -21.95 12.50
C GLU A 130 2.86 -22.82 12.06
N GLN A 131 2.25 -22.48 10.92
CA GLN A 131 1.16 -23.24 10.32
C GLN A 131 1.64 -24.32 9.34
N GLN A 132 2.94 -24.55 9.19
CA GLN A 132 3.50 -25.50 8.21
C GLN A 132 3.00 -25.26 6.76
N LEU A 133 2.83 -23.98 6.39
CA LEU A 133 2.40 -23.55 5.07
C LEU A 133 3.56 -22.88 4.31
N LYS A 134 3.55 -22.99 2.99
CA LYS A 134 4.54 -22.37 2.11
C LYS A 134 4.11 -20.95 1.72
N PRO A 135 5.06 -20.04 1.43
CA PRO A 135 4.74 -18.64 1.10
C PRO A 135 3.78 -18.44 -0.07
N TRP A 136 3.89 -19.25 -1.12
CA TRP A 136 3.04 -19.16 -2.31
C TRP A 136 1.62 -19.72 -2.10
N GLU A 137 1.34 -20.31 -0.95
CA GLU A 137 -0.02 -20.74 -0.57
C GLU A 137 -0.83 -19.58 0.03
N ALA A 138 -0.18 -18.45 0.32
CA ALA A 138 -0.84 -17.27 0.87
C ALA A 138 -1.01 -16.18 -0.19
N THR A 139 -2.24 -15.74 -0.41
CA THR A 139 -2.56 -14.60 -1.29
C THR A 139 -3.16 -13.47 -0.46
N LYS A 140 -2.61 -12.26 -0.54
CA LYS A 140 -3.22 -11.09 0.11
C LYS A 140 -4.50 -10.74 -0.63
N VAL A 141 -5.65 -10.79 0.02
CA VAL A 141 -6.96 -10.54 -0.59
C VAL A 141 -7.59 -9.22 -0.15
N GLY A 142 -7.14 -8.64 0.95
CA GLY A 142 -7.74 -7.40 1.46
C GLY A 142 -7.01 -6.80 2.63
N ILE A 143 -7.60 -5.73 3.16
CA ILE A 143 -7.20 -5.05 4.38
C ILE A 143 -8.43 -4.77 5.23
N GLU A 144 -8.33 -4.93 6.54
CA GLU A 144 -9.39 -4.60 7.50
C GLU A 144 -8.92 -3.48 8.42
N ILE A 145 -9.69 -2.39 8.47
CA ILE A 145 -9.40 -1.23 9.32
C ILE A 145 -9.90 -1.53 10.74
N ILE A 146 -8.98 -1.50 11.72
CA ILE A 146 -9.26 -1.92 13.10
C ILE A 146 -10.20 -0.94 13.81
N SER A 147 -10.03 0.36 13.58
CA SER A 147 -10.80 1.42 14.23
C SER A 147 -12.25 1.49 13.75
N SER A 148 -12.51 1.22 12.48
CA SER A 148 -13.84 1.33 11.87
C SER A 148 -14.54 -0.01 11.65
N GLY A 149 -13.83 -1.12 11.77
CA GLY A 149 -14.33 -2.46 11.43
C GLY A 149 -14.61 -2.66 9.93
N GLN A 150 -14.24 -1.69 9.09
CA GLN A 150 -14.48 -1.75 7.66
C GLN A 150 -13.46 -2.65 6.97
N THR A 151 -13.94 -3.59 6.15
CA THR A 151 -13.09 -4.40 5.28
C THR A 151 -13.02 -3.77 3.89
N ILE A 152 -11.80 -3.63 3.38
CA ILE A 152 -11.49 -3.21 2.01
C ILE A 152 -10.99 -4.45 1.27
N ASP A 153 -11.81 -4.97 0.36
CA ASP A 153 -11.43 -6.06 -0.54
C ASP A 153 -10.59 -5.47 -1.69
N LEU A 154 -9.36 -5.95 -1.82
CA LEU A 154 -8.42 -5.51 -2.85
C LEU A 154 -8.52 -6.36 -4.11
N LYS A 155 -9.07 -7.57 -4.02
CA LYS A 155 -9.29 -8.46 -5.16
C LYS A 155 -10.44 -7.95 -6.02
N ALA A 156 -11.53 -7.52 -5.39
CA ALA A 156 -12.69 -6.93 -6.09
C ALA A 156 -12.36 -5.61 -6.82
N LEU A 157 -11.25 -4.96 -6.48
CA LEU A 157 -10.77 -3.73 -7.14
C LEU A 157 -9.94 -4.01 -8.41
N ALA A 158 -9.71 -5.27 -8.74
CA ALA A 158 -8.85 -5.68 -9.85
C ALA A 158 -9.56 -6.49 -10.95
N ASP A 159 -10.84 -6.80 -10.75
CA ASP A 159 -11.76 -7.36 -11.75
C ASP A 159 -12.57 -6.22 -12.40
#